data_AF-A0A916M087-F1
#
_entry.id   AF-A0A916M087-F1
#
_cell.length_a   1.000
_cell.length_b   1.000
_cell.length_c   1.000
_cell.angle_alpha   90.00
_cell.angle_beta   90.00
_cell.angle_gamma   90.00
#
_symmetry.space_group_name_H-M   'P 1'
#
loop_
_entity.id
_entity.type
_entity.pdbx_description
1 polymer ?
#
loop_
_entity_poly.entity_id
_entity_poly.type
_entity_poly.pdbx_seq_one_letter_code
_entity_poly.pdbx_strand_id
1 'polypeptide(L)' 'RKVGVEVPIIEQVHRILFEDKDPLKACMDLMTRDPKGEHW' A
#
# COMPACT_ATOMS: atom_id res chain seq x y z
N ARG A 1 3.49 8.08 9.72
CA ARG A 1 3.98 8.76 8.50
C ARG A 1 4.98 9.85 8.91
N LYS A 2 6.29 9.57 8.92
CA LYS A 2 7.33 10.50 9.42
C LYS A 2 8.02 11.33 8.33
N VAL A 3 8.00 10.87 7.08
CA VAL A 3 8.82 11.42 5.99
C VAL A 3 8.03 11.98 4.80
N GLY A 4 6.70 12.09 4.91
CA GLY A 4 5.83 12.60 3.83
C GLY A 4 5.76 11.75 2.55
N VAL A 5 6.56 10.68 2.45
CA VAL A 5 6.57 9.76 1.32
C VAL A 5 5.52 8.67 1.51
N GLU A 6 4.82 8.35 0.42
CA GLU A 6 3.91 7.21 0.32
C GLU A 6 4.66 5.91 0.08
N VAL A 7 4.36 4.90 0.89
CA VAL A 7 5.00 3.58 0.82
C VAL A 7 3.94 2.46 0.76
N PRO A 8 3.04 2.49 -0.25
CA PRO A 8 1.83 1.68 -0.25
C PRO A 8 2.10 0.17 -0.16
N ILE A 9 3.21 -0.30 -0.76
CA ILE A 9 3.61 -1.71 -0.71
C ILE A 9 4.00 -2.10 0.73
N ILE A 10 4.82 -1.29 1.40
CA ILE A 10 5.25 -1.53 2.78
C ILE A 10 4.04 -1.55 3.72
N GLU A 11 3.09 -0.63 3.52
CA GLU A 11 1.85 -0.61 4.31
C GLU A 11 1.01 -1.87 4.08
N GLN A 12 0.88 -2.35 2.84
CA GLN A 12 0.17 -3.61 2.60
C GLN A 12 0.86 -4.82 3.25
N VAL A 13 2.20 -4.90 3.19
CA VAL A 13 2.95 -5.98 3.83
C VAL A 13 2.80 -5.95 5.35
N HIS A 14 2.83 -4.77 5.97
CA HIS A 14 2.53 -4.63 7.40
C HIS A 14 1.16 -5.21 7.75
N ARG A 15 0.14 -4.89 6.96
CA ARG A 15 -1.24 -5.36 7.18
C ARG A 15 -1.36 -6.88 7.04
N ILE A 16 -0.61 -7.49 6.12
CA ILE A 16 -0.57 -8.95 5.98
C ILE A 16 0.06 -9.58 7.24
N LEU A 17 1.20 -9.06 7.69
CA LEU A 17 1.95 -9.66 8.79
C LEU A 17 1.33 -9.43 10.17
N PHE A 18 0.67 -8.30 10.38
CA PHE A 18 0.25 -7.85 11.71
C PHE A 18 -1.25 -7.59 11.84
N GLU A 19 -2.00 -7.57 10.74
CA GLU A 19 -3.44 -7.26 10.73
C GLU A 19 -4.28 -8.35 10.02
N ASP A 20 -3.71 -9.55 9.81
CA ASP A 20 -4.35 -10.70 9.15
C ASP A 20 -4.97 -10.38 7.78
N LYS A 21 -4.37 -9.43 7.06
CA LYS A 21 -4.86 -9.09 5.72
C LYS A 21 -4.49 -10.20 4.73
N ASP A 22 -5.49 -10.68 3.98
CA ASP A 22 -5.28 -11.61 2.88
C ASP A 22 -4.31 -11.04 1.81
N PRO A 23 -3.24 -11.77 1.43
CA PRO A 23 -2.25 -11.30 0.46
C PRO A 23 -2.84 -11.00 -0.93
N LEU A 24 -3.83 -11.78 -1.38
CA LEU A 24 -4.43 -11.57 -2.71
C LEU A 24 -5.22 -10.27 -2.73
N LYS A 25 -5.97 -9.98 -1.66
CA LYS A 25 -6.66 -8.70 -1.47
C LYS A 25 -5.68 -7.53 -1.35
N ALA A 26 -4.56 -7.71 -0.67
CA ALA A 26 -3.50 -6.70 -0.59
C ALA A 26 -2.91 -6.35 -1.97
N CYS A 27 -2.66 -7.36 -2.81
CA CYS A 27 -2.25 -7.16 -4.20
C CYS A 27 -3.33 -6.45 -5.02
N MET A 28 -4.60 -6.86 -4.88
CA MET A 28 -5.71 -6.22 -5.58
C MET A 28 -5.79 -4.73 -5.23
N ASP A 29 -5.75 -4.38 -3.95
CA ASP A 29 -5.79 -2.98 -3.49
C ASP A 29 -4.59 -2.14 -4.00
N LEU A 30 -3.43 -2.76 -4.24
CA LEU A 30 -2.28 -2.07 -4.84
C LEU A 30 -2.50 -1.80 -6.32
N MET A 31 -3.04 -2.77 -7.04
CA MET A 31 -3.23 -2.73 -8.49
C MET A 31 -4.40 -1.84 -8.89
N THR A 32 -5.43 -1.72 -8.04
CA THR A 32 -6.61 -0.89 -8.29
C THR A 32 -6.57 0.46 -7.59
N ARG A 33 -5.46 0.79 -6.94
CA ARG A 33 -5.25 2.11 -6.33
C ARG A 33 -5.30 3.20 -7.39
N ASP A 34 -5.80 4.36 -6.99
CA ASP A 34 -5.66 5.59 -7.76
C ASP A 34 -4.17 5.86 -8.11
N PRO A 35 -3.87 6.23 -9.37
CA PRO A 35 -2.52 6.58 -9.76
C PRO A 35 -2.04 7.79 -8.97
N LYS A 36 -0.76 7.79 -8.61
CA LYS A 36 -0.18 8.95 -7.95
C LYS A 36 -0.07 10.08 -8.96
N GLY A 37 -0.59 11.26 -8.61
CA GLY A 37 -0.40 12.47 -9.41
C GLY A 37 1.08 12.75 -9.65
N GLU A 38 1.39 13.16 -10.87
CA GLU A 38 2.75 13.54 -11.26
C GLU A 38 3.02 14.95 -10.73
N HIS A 39 3.90 15.07 -9.74
CA HIS A 39 4.45 16.36 -9.30
C HIS A 39 5.86 16.46 -9.90
N TRP A 40 6.09 17.42 -10.81
CA TRP A 40 7.41 17.78 -11.33
C TRP A 40 8.22 18.54 -10.27
#